data_AF-A0A933LJ34-F1
#
_entry.id   AF-A0A933LJ34-F1
#
_cell.length_a   1.000
_cell.length_b   1.000
_cell.length_c   1.000
_cell.angle_alpha   90.00
_cell.angle_beta   90.00
_cell.angle_gamma   90.00
#
_symmetry.space_group_name_H-M   'P 1'
#
loop_
_entity.id
_entity.type
_entity.pdbx_description
1 polymer ?
#
loop_
_entity_poly.entity_id
_entity_poly.type
_entity_poly.pdbx_seq_one_letter_code
_entity_poly.pdbx_strand_id
1 'polypeptide(L)'
;LYAAVLKYAHRYAIESHPPDGGLPAGASADERLAAFVQSFLRRLTDKGRRAWHGLLMIREITEPTGALDELVEQSIRPQYELLCGIVRDLLGPDTDIKQIRLCASSIVGQCMHFQIAREVLRRLNPDLVHDPAAIETIARHIVEFSLAGIRCRRQPKGGGR
;
A
#
# COMPACT_ATOMS: atom_id res chain seq x y z
N LEU A 1 -25.30 -8.03 -6.19
CA LEU A 1 -24.80 -8.99 -5.17
C LEU A 1 -23.26 -9.01 -5.11
N TYR A 2 -22.56 -9.18 -6.24
CA TYR A 2 -21.08 -9.22 -6.28
C TYR A 2 -20.38 -7.96 -5.73
N ALA A 3 -20.78 -6.75 -6.17
CA ALA A 3 -20.22 -5.49 -5.67
C ALA A 3 -20.37 -5.32 -4.14
N ALA A 4 -21.50 -5.75 -3.57
CA ALA A 4 -21.73 -5.72 -2.13
C ALA A 4 -20.79 -6.65 -1.36
N VAL A 5 -20.45 -7.82 -1.94
CA VAL A 5 -19.47 -8.76 -1.36
C VAL A 5 -18.07 -8.15 -1.38
N LEU A 6 -17.66 -7.54 -2.50
CA LEU A 6 -16.38 -6.84 -2.61
C LEU A 6 -16.25 -5.73 -1.57
N LYS A 7 -17.27 -4.87 -1.47
CA LYS A 7 -17.30 -3.76 -0.50
C LYS A 7 -17.26 -4.25 0.94
N TYR A 8 -18.03 -5.29 1.28
CA TYR A 8 -18.01 -5.88 2.62
C TYR A 8 -16.63 -6.46 2.96
N ALA A 9 -16.05 -7.22 2.03
CA ALA A 9 -14.74 -7.84 2.22
C ALA A 9 -13.64 -6.80 2.41
N HIS A 10 -13.66 -5.72 1.61
CA HIS A 10 -12.70 -4.64 1.70
C HIS A 10 -12.84 -3.83 3.00
N ARG A 11 -14.07 -3.52 3.41
CA ARG A 11 -14.33 -2.86 4.70
C ARG A 11 -13.78 -3.68 5.87
N TYR A 12 -14.09 -4.97 5.89
CA TYR A 12 -13.59 -5.85 6.94
C TYR A 12 -12.05 -5.92 6.96
N ALA A 13 -11.40 -5.92 5.80
CA ALA A 13 -9.95 -5.91 5.72
C ALA A 13 -9.34 -4.62 6.27
N ILE A 14 -9.95 -3.46 5.99
CA ILE A 14 -9.56 -2.17 6.60
C ILE A 14 -9.72 -2.21 8.12
N GLU A 15 -10.87 -2.70 8.62
CA GLU A 15 -11.13 -2.78 10.06
C GLU A 15 -10.14 -3.72 10.77
N SER A 16 -9.77 -4.82 10.12
CA SER A 16 -8.82 -5.80 10.68
C SER A 16 -7.38 -5.28 10.69
N HIS A 17 -7.01 -4.50 9.68
CA HIS A 17 -5.67 -3.92 9.53
C HIS A 17 -5.80 -2.45 9.08
N PRO A 18 -6.01 -1.51 10.02
CA PRO A 18 -6.20 -0.09 9.71
C PRO A 18 -5.02 0.51 8.92
N PRO A 19 -5.26 1.39 7.93
CA PRO A 19 -4.19 1.99 7.11
C PRO A 19 -3.14 2.79 7.88
N ASP A 20 -3.45 3.29 9.07
CA ASP A 20 -2.53 4.01 9.96
C ASP A 20 -1.83 3.09 10.97
N GLY A 21 -2.15 1.79 10.98
CA GLY A 21 -1.64 0.81 11.95
C GLY A 21 -1.98 1.13 13.41
N GLY A 22 -2.94 2.03 13.67
CA GLY A 22 -3.26 2.50 15.02
C GLY A 22 -2.21 3.44 15.63
N LEU A 23 -1.37 4.08 14.81
CA LEU A 23 -0.38 5.04 15.28
C LEU A 23 -1.03 6.30 15.88
N PRO A 24 -0.37 6.94 16.87
CA PRO A 24 -0.85 8.21 17.43
C PRO A 24 -0.71 9.36 16.42
N ALA A 25 -1.50 10.43 16.60
CA ALA A 25 -1.52 11.59 15.72
C ALA A 25 -0.15 12.30 15.55
N GLY A 26 0.77 12.12 16.50
CA GLY A 26 2.12 12.70 16.48
C GLY A 26 3.18 11.85 15.76
N ALA A 27 2.82 10.70 15.18
CA ALA A 27 3.79 9.85 14.49
C ALA A 27 4.41 10.56 13.28
N SER A 28 5.71 10.35 13.08
CA SER A 28 6.45 10.90 11.96
C SER A 28 5.93 10.36 10.61
N ALA A 29 6.25 11.05 9.51
CA ALA A 29 5.85 10.58 8.19
C ALA A 29 6.48 9.23 7.82
N ASP A 30 7.71 8.97 8.28
CA ASP A 30 8.41 7.70 8.12
C ASP A 30 7.69 6.55 8.85
N GLU A 31 7.28 6.77 10.11
CA GLU A 31 6.52 5.78 10.89
C GLU A 31 5.15 5.51 10.26
N ARG A 32 4.45 6.57 9.82
CA ARG A 32 3.15 6.44 9.14
C ARG A 32 3.27 5.66 7.83
N LEU A 33 4.34 5.87 7.06
CA LEU A 33 4.60 5.08 5.85
C LEU A 33 4.83 3.61 6.19
N ALA A 34 5.62 3.33 7.23
CA ALA A 34 5.89 1.96 7.66
C ALA A 34 4.62 1.23 8.09
N ALA A 35 3.78 1.87 8.91
CA ALA A 35 2.50 1.33 9.33
C ALA A 35 1.55 1.12 8.15
N PHE A 36 1.49 2.05 7.19
CA PHE A 36 0.68 1.91 5.99
C PHE A 36 1.08 0.69 5.17
N VAL A 37 2.38 0.55 4.86
CA VAL A 37 2.90 -0.55 4.05
C VAL A 37 2.67 -1.89 4.75
N GLN A 38 2.97 -1.98 6.06
CA GLN A 38 2.77 -3.20 6.82
C GLN A 38 1.29 -3.60 6.87
N SER A 39 0.40 -2.65 7.15
CA SER A 39 -1.04 -2.92 7.19
C SER A 39 -1.58 -3.29 5.82
N PHE A 40 -1.10 -2.66 4.75
CA PHE A 40 -1.52 -2.98 3.39
C PHE A 40 -1.08 -4.40 2.97
N LEU A 41 0.18 -4.78 3.22
CA LEU A 41 0.66 -6.14 2.98
C LEU A 41 -0.12 -7.18 3.78
N ARG A 42 -0.45 -6.88 5.05
CA ARG A 42 -1.32 -7.76 5.86
C ARG A 42 -2.70 -7.89 5.23
N ARG A 43 -3.35 -6.81 4.77
CA ARG A 43 -4.64 -6.89 4.04
C ARG A 43 -4.57 -7.76 2.79
N LEU A 44 -3.45 -7.74 2.07
CA LEU A 44 -3.24 -8.54 0.85
C LEU A 44 -2.99 -10.03 1.15
N THR A 45 -2.39 -10.33 2.30
CA THR A 45 -1.88 -11.67 2.65
C THR A 45 -2.67 -12.38 3.74
N ASP A 46 -3.63 -11.70 4.37
CA ASP A 46 -4.42 -12.25 5.47
C ASP A 46 -5.09 -13.57 5.05
N LYS A 47 -4.69 -14.65 5.72
CA LYS A 47 -5.18 -16.02 5.50
C LYS A 47 -6.33 -16.37 6.44
N GLY A 48 -6.89 -15.41 7.18
CA GLY A 48 -8.04 -15.59 8.06
C GLY A 48 -9.28 -16.09 7.32
N ARG A 49 -10.45 -16.11 7.99
CA ARG A 49 -11.73 -16.65 7.47
C ARG A 49 -12.18 -16.13 6.08
N ARG A 50 -11.49 -15.14 5.50
CA ARG A 50 -11.81 -14.46 4.24
C ARG A 50 -10.59 -14.26 3.32
N ALA A 51 -9.66 -15.22 3.29
CA ALA A 51 -8.47 -15.21 2.42
C ALA A 51 -8.76 -14.96 0.92
N TRP A 52 -10.01 -15.16 0.47
CA TRP A 52 -10.48 -14.84 -0.87
C TRP A 52 -10.53 -13.34 -1.18
N HIS A 53 -10.53 -12.45 -0.17
CA HIS A 53 -10.63 -11.00 -0.38
C HIS A 53 -9.46 -10.43 -1.18
N GLY A 54 -8.22 -10.74 -0.80
CA GLY A 54 -7.04 -10.26 -1.53
C GLY A 54 -7.02 -10.72 -2.99
N LEU A 55 -7.47 -11.96 -3.24
CA LEU A 55 -7.60 -12.52 -4.59
C LEU A 55 -8.71 -11.84 -5.40
N LEU A 56 -9.86 -11.54 -4.79
CA LEU A 56 -10.93 -10.81 -5.46
C LEU A 56 -10.52 -9.37 -5.78
N MET A 57 -9.83 -8.69 -4.87
CA MET A 57 -9.28 -7.35 -5.12
C MET A 57 -8.29 -7.35 -6.28
N ILE A 58 -7.36 -8.31 -6.29
CA ILE A 58 -6.39 -8.46 -7.38
C ILE A 58 -7.12 -8.72 -8.70
N ARG A 59 -8.09 -9.64 -8.71
CA ARG A 59 -8.88 -9.96 -9.90
C ARG A 59 -9.61 -8.74 -10.43
N GLU A 60 -10.30 -8.00 -9.57
CA GLU A 60 -11.05 -6.81 -9.98
C GLU A 60 -10.12 -5.71 -10.52
N ILE A 61 -8.88 -5.63 -10.01
CA ILE A 61 -7.87 -4.71 -10.52
C ILE A 61 -7.32 -5.14 -11.89
N THR A 62 -7.16 -6.46 -12.13
CA THR A 62 -6.62 -6.99 -13.40
C THR A 62 -7.68 -7.17 -14.49
N GLU A 63 -8.93 -7.41 -14.09
CA GLU A 63 -10.09 -7.67 -14.94
C GLU A 63 -11.29 -6.85 -14.42
N PRO A 64 -11.30 -5.52 -14.65
CA PRO A 64 -12.27 -4.63 -14.04
C PRO A 64 -13.70 -4.88 -14.54
N THR A 65 -14.64 -4.87 -13.60
CA THR A 65 -16.08 -4.79 -13.88
C THR A 65 -16.62 -3.44 -13.38
N GLY A 66 -17.90 -3.15 -13.62
CA GLY A 66 -18.56 -1.96 -13.06
C GLY A 66 -18.58 -1.93 -11.52
N ALA A 67 -18.27 -3.04 -10.84
CA ALA A 67 -18.11 -3.07 -9.39
C ALA A 67 -16.84 -2.35 -8.91
N LEU A 68 -15.82 -2.25 -9.76
CA LEU A 68 -14.57 -1.56 -9.43
C LEU A 68 -14.79 -0.07 -9.19
N ASP A 69 -15.62 0.59 -10.00
CA ASP A 69 -15.84 2.04 -9.89
C ASP A 69 -16.40 2.41 -8.50
N GLU A 70 -17.42 1.67 -8.04
CA GLU A 70 -18.01 1.90 -6.71
C GLU A 70 -17.00 1.61 -5.59
N LEU A 71 -16.21 0.54 -5.73
CA LEU A 71 -15.18 0.17 -4.78
C LEU A 71 -14.06 1.20 -4.71
N VAL A 72 -13.65 1.76 -5.87
CA VAL A 72 -12.65 2.82 -5.97
C VAL A 72 -13.10 4.03 -5.19
N GLU A 73 -14.29 4.56 -5.50
CA GLU A 73 -14.78 5.78 -4.88
C GLU A 73 -14.97 5.64 -3.37
N GLN A 74 -15.56 4.54 -2.92
CA GLN A 74 -16.01 4.44 -1.54
C GLN A 74 -14.94 3.88 -0.60
N SER A 75 -13.93 3.17 -1.12
CA SER A 75 -13.03 2.40 -0.26
C SER A 75 -11.54 2.48 -0.62
N ILE A 76 -11.19 2.53 -1.91
CA ILE A 76 -9.77 2.62 -2.32
C ILE A 76 -9.29 4.07 -2.25
N ARG A 77 -10.10 5.03 -2.73
CA ARG A 77 -9.76 6.46 -2.79
C ARG A 77 -9.31 7.03 -1.42
N PRO A 78 -10.01 6.79 -0.29
CA PRO A 78 -9.57 7.30 1.00
C PRO A 78 -8.17 6.81 1.43
N GLN A 79 -7.85 5.54 1.14
CA GLN A 79 -6.53 4.97 1.44
C GLN A 79 -5.45 5.56 0.54
N TYR A 80 -5.77 5.75 -0.74
CA TYR A 80 -4.84 6.36 -1.68
C TYR A 80 -4.54 7.81 -1.32
N GLU A 81 -5.56 8.57 -0.89
CA GLU A 81 -5.41 9.95 -0.43
C GLU A 81 -4.61 10.04 0.87
N LEU A 82 -4.82 9.11 1.81
CA LEU A 82 -4.00 8.99 3.02
C LEU A 82 -2.52 8.78 2.65
N LEU A 83 -2.22 7.83 1.77
CA LEU A 83 -0.85 7.58 1.31
C LEU A 83 -0.26 8.81 0.60
N CYS A 84 -1.03 9.48 -0.25
CA CYS A 84 -0.60 10.74 -0.88
C CYS A 84 -0.27 11.82 0.15
N GLY A 85 -1.03 11.90 1.25
CA GLY A 85 -0.74 12.78 2.39
C GLY A 85 0.60 12.46 3.05
N ILE A 86 0.86 11.19 3.36
CA ILE A 86 2.13 10.73 3.93
C ILE A 86 3.30 11.07 2.99
N VAL A 87 3.14 10.80 1.70
CA VAL A 87 4.16 11.08 0.68
C VAL A 87 4.41 12.59 0.54
N ARG A 88 3.36 13.42 0.61
CA ARG A 88 3.50 14.88 0.63
C ARG A 88 4.32 15.34 1.82
N ASP A 89 4.04 14.81 3.01
CA ASP A 89 4.79 15.18 4.23
C ASP A 89 6.27 14.79 4.14
N LEU A 90 6.59 13.69 3.44
CA LEU A 90 7.97 13.25 3.19
C LEU A 90 8.70 14.11 2.15
N LEU A 91 8.01 14.53 1.09
CA LEU A 91 8.59 15.32 -0.01
C LEU A 91 8.65 16.83 0.31
N GLY A 92 7.70 17.34 1.08
CA GLY A 92 7.54 18.75 1.41
C GLY A 92 6.31 19.39 0.74
N PRO A 93 5.84 20.54 1.28
CA PRO A 93 4.55 21.14 0.94
C PRO A 93 4.43 21.62 -0.51
N ASP A 94 5.54 22.03 -1.13
CA ASP A 94 5.57 22.60 -2.48
C ASP A 94 5.71 21.55 -3.60
N THR A 95 5.59 20.27 -3.26
CA THR A 95 5.80 19.20 -4.22
C THR A 95 4.62 19.04 -5.18
N ASP A 96 4.91 18.93 -6.48
CA ASP A 96 3.92 18.67 -7.52
C ASP A 96 3.08 17.41 -7.18
N ILE A 97 1.75 17.56 -7.28
CA ILE A 97 0.79 16.47 -7.09
C ILE A 97 1.06 15.27 -8.00
N LYS A 98 1.60 15.49 -9.21
CA LYS A 98 1.98 14.40 -10.11
C LYS A 98 3.09 13.55 -9.50
N GLN A 99 4.10 14.18 -8.90
CA GLN A 99 5.21 13.47 -8.23
C GLN A 99 4.72 12.71 -7.00
N ILE A 100 3.84 13.31 -6.19
CA ILE A 100 3.21 12.66 -5.04
C ILE A 100 2.48 11.39 -5.48
N ARG A 101 1.64 11.50 -6.52
CA ARG A 101 0.85 10.38 -7.05
C ARG A 101 1.75 9.28 -7.61
N LEU A 102 2.82 9.62 -8.33
CA LEU A 102 3.78 8.64 -8.84
C LEU A 102 4.45 7.86 -7.70
N CYS A 103 4.91 8.54 -6.66
CA CYS A 103 5.50 7.89 -5.48
C CYS A 103 4.49 6.98 -4.77
N ALA A 104 3.26 7.45 -4.53
CA ALA A 104 2.20 6.65 -3.93
C ALA A 104 1.88 5.40 -4.77
N SER A 105 1.75 5.55 -6.08
CA SER A 105 1.51 4.43 -7.01
C SER A 105 2.68 3.44 -7.03
N SER A 106 3.93 3.89 -6.95
CA SER A 106 5.09 2.99 -6.85
C SER A 106 5.10 2.18 -5.55
N ILE A 107 4.69 2.77 -4.42
CA ILE A 107 4.58 2.06 -3.14
C ILE A 107 3.49 0.96 -3.24
N VAL A 108 2.31 1.32 -3.75
CA VAL A 108 1.21 0.36 -3.96
C VAL A 108 1.63 -0.75 -4.93
N GLY A 109 2.28 -0.40 -6.03
CA GLY A 109 2.76 -1.33 -7.04
C GLY A 109 3.74 -2.35 -6.48
N GLN A 110 4.68 -1.92 -5.63
CA GLN A 110 5.59 -2.84 -4.93
C GLN A 110 4.83 -3.82 -4.04
N CYS A 111 3.89 -3.34 -3.22
CA CYS A 111 3.09 -4.21 -2.34
C CYS A 111 2.28 -5.24 -3.15
N MET A 112 1.64 -4.79 -4.22
CA MET A 112 0.88 -5.66 -5.14
C MET A 112 1.78 -6.66 -5.86
N HIS A 113 2.97 -6.26 -6.28
CA HIS A 113 3.93 -7.14 -6.94
C HIS A 113 4.31 -8.34 -6.07
N PHE A 114 4.68 -8.11 -4.80
CA PHE A 114 5.03 -9.20 -3.88
C PHE A 114 3.89 -10.19 -3.63
N GLN A 115 2.63 -9.77 -3.82
CA GLN A 115 1.47 -10.65 -3.70
C GLN A 115 1.10 -11.34 -5.01
N ILE A 116 1.00 -10.60 -6.12
CA ILE A 116 0.62 -11.13 -7.44
C ILE A 116 1.70 -12.09 -7.96
N ALA A 117 2.96 -11.66 -7.90
CA ALA A 117 4.09 -12.43 -8.39
C ALA A 117 4.61 -13.46 -7.36
N ARG A 118 3.89 -13.67 -6.24
CA ARG A 118 4.35 -14.51 -5.12
C ARG A 118 4.86 -15.88 -5.54
N GLU A 119 4.17 -16.55 -6.45
CA GLU A 119 4.52 -17.91 -6.87
C GLU A 119 5.72 -17.93 -7.84
N VAL A 120 5.94 -16.85 -8.58
CA VAL A 120 7.18 -16.63 -9.35
C VAL A 120 8.34 -16.34 -8.38
N LEU A 121 8.14 -15.42 -7.43
CA LEU A 121 9.13 -15.07 -6.41
C LEU A 121 9.51 -16.27 -5.54
N ARG A 122 8.58 -17.18 -5.23
CA ARG A 122 8.88 -18.44 -4.52
C ARG A 122 9.85 -19.34 -5.28
N ARG A 123 9.81 -19.34 -6.62
CA ARG A 123 10.73 -20.13 -7.45
C ARG A 123 12.08 -19.45 -7.64
N LEU A 124 12.09 -18.12 -7.74
CA LEU A 124 13.32 -17.34 -7.94
C LEU A 124 14.09 -17.14 -6.64
N ASN A 125 13.37 -16.92 -5.53
CA ASN A 125 13.89 -16.61 -4.20
C ASN A 125 13.16 -17.46 -3.13
N PRO A 126 13.44 -18.77 -3.02
CA PRO A 126 12.74 -19.66 -2.11
C PRO A 126 12.77 -19.18 -0.64
N ASP A 127 13.92 -18.67 -0.20
CA ASP A 127 14.15 -18.23 1.18
C ASP A 127 13.24 -17.06 1.59
N LEU A 128 12.85 -16.20 0.64
CA LEU A 128 11.99 -15.04 0.89
C LEU A 128 10.56 -15.45 1.27
N VAL A 129 10.08 -16.60 0.78
CA VAL A 129 8.67 -17.03 0.94
C VAL A 129 8.50 -18.04 2.07
N HIS A 130 9.55 -18.77 2.42
CA HIS A 130 9.56 -19.72 3.52
C HIS A 130 9.78 -19.07 4.89
N ASP A 131 10.18 -17.80 4.92
CA ASP A 131 10.31 -17.01 6.15
C ASP A 131 8.94 -16.78 6.81
N PRO A 132 8.72 -17.27 8.06
CA PRO A 132 7.53 -16.92 8.83
C PRO A 132 7.37 -15.41 9.05
N ALA A 133 8.47 -14.63 8.98
CA ALA A 133 8.52 -13.18 9.03
C ALA A 133 8.57 -12.51 7.63
N ALA A 134 8.27 -13.24 6.55
CA ALA A 134 8.39 -12.74 5.18
C ALA A 134 7.66 -11.39 4.96
N ILE A 135 6.46 -11.22 5.55
CA ILE A 135 5.70 -9.97 5.45
C ILE A 135 6.47 -8.80 6.06
N GLU A 136 7.11 -9.00 7.20
CA GLU A 136 7.88 -7.96 7.89
C GLU A 136 9.17 -7.63 7.12
N THR A 137 9.87 -8.66 6.63
CA THR A 137 11.04 -8.49 5.76
C THR A 137 10.69 -7.70 4.48
N ILE A 138 9.59 -8.06 3.81
CA ILE A 138 9.10 -7.35 2.61
C ILE A 138 8.66 -5.93 2.96
N ALA A 139 7.90 -5.73 4.04
CA ALA A 139 7.43 -4.41 4.47
C ALA A 139 8.61 -3.46 4.71
N ARG A 140 9.60 -3.91 5.49
CA ARG A 140 10.83 -3.16 5.77
C ARG A 140 11.57 -2.80 4.49
N HIS A 141 11.76 -3.75 3.58
CA HIS A 141 12.40 -3.49 2.30
C HIS A 141 11.65 -2.41 1.48
N ILE A 142 10.33 -2.53 1.34
CA ILE A 142 9.52 -1.56 0.59
C ILE A 142 9.62 -0.17 1.22
N VAL A 143 9.58 -0.08 2.55
CA VAL A 143 9.70 1.20 3.28
C VAL A 143 11.08 1.81 3.04
N GLU A 144 12.16 1.07 3.24
CA GLU A 144 13.53 1.55 3.02
C GLU A 144 13.75 2.00 1.57
N PHE A 145 13.34 1.17 0.61
CA PHE A 145 13.46 1.47 -0.82
C PHE A 145 12.65 2.72 -1.21
N SER A 146 11.42 2.82 -0.72
CA SER A 146 10.53 3.94 -1.03
C SER A 146 11.01 5.22 -0.38
N LEU A 147 11.46 5.19 0.88
CA LEU A 147 12.03 6.35 1.57
C LEU A 147 13.30 6.84 0.86
N ALA A 148 14.21 5.94 0.47
CA ALA A 148 15.39 6.31 -0.29
C ALA A 148 15.02 7.01 -1.62
N GLY A 149 14.08 6.43 -2.37
CA GLY A 149 13.59 7.01 -3.63
C GLY A 149 12.84 8.33 -3.46
N ILE A 150 12.08 8.50 -2.36
CA ILE A 150 11.37 9.75 -2.04
C ILE A 150 12.37 10.84 -1.66
N ARG A 151 13.30 10.55 -0.75
CA ARG A 151 14.30 11.50 -0.26
C ARG A 151 15.22 12.00 -1.37
N CYS A 152 15.59 11.16 -2.33
CA CYS A 152 16.36 11.57 -3.50
C CYS A 152 15.64 12.62 -4.38
N ARG A 153 14.30 12.61 -4.38
CA ARG A 153 13.47 13.55 -5.15
C ARG A 153 13.00 14.76 -4.34
N ARG A 154 13.37 14.84 -3.06
CA ARG A 154 13.07 15.98 -2.21
C ARG A 154 13.91 17.16 -2.71
N GLN A 155 13.23 18.19 -3.23
CA GLN A 155 13.93 19.40 -3.60
C GLN A 155 14.42 20.11 -2.33
N PRO A 156 15.68 20.58 -2.27
CA PRO A 156 16.11 21.44 -1.17
C PRO A 156 15.24 22.71 -1.15
N LYS A 157 14.83 23.16 0.03
CA LYS A 157 14.10 24.43 0.18
C LYS A 157 14.91 25.53 -0.49
N GLY A 158 14.32 26.17 -1.51
CA GLY A 158 14.83 27.28 -2.31
C GLY A 158 16.26 27.75 -2.00
N GLY A 159 17.24 27.25 -2.75
CA GLY A 159 18.47 28.00 -3.00
C GLY A 159 18.14 29.13 -3.96
N GLY A 160 17.73 30.27 -3.42
CA GLY A 160 17.56 31.50 -4.20
C GLY A 160 18.86 31.82 -4.95
N ARG A 161 18.74 31.94 -6.26
CA ARG A 161 19.63 32.74 -7.10
C ARG A 161 18.82 33.90 -7.65
#